data_AF-A0A6I9TYQ7-F1
#
_entry.id   AF-A0A6I9TYQ7-F1
#
_cell.length_a   1.000
_cell.length_b   1.000
_cell.length_c   1.000
_cell.angle_alpha   90.00
_cell.angle_beta   90.00
_cell.angle_gamma   90.00
#
_symmetry.space_group_name_H-M   'P 1'
#
loop_
_entity.id
_entity.type
_entity.pdbx_description
1 polymer ?
#
loop_
_entity_poly.entity_id
_entity_poly.type
_entity_poly.pdbx_seq_one_letter_code
_entity_poly.pdbx_strand_id
1 'polypeptide(L)'
;MYIKQVVLEGFKSYREQVATETLSPKVNCVENDLLICILQLVLMDLANRTFSMQYASLQVIYPNNLPNEERQALLHEGVGHQVLSAFVEIVFDNSDNRIPISFGWKTEVMNLLESAGFSRSNPYYVVQQGKTASLILMKDSERLDLLKEIGGARVYEERQHESLKIMQDTGNKRKQIIQVVQYLDDKLRELDEEKEELY
;
A
#
# COMPACT_ATOMS: atom_id res chain seq x y z
N MET A 1 -9.24 -16.26 -4.88
CA MET A 1 -9.54 -14.83 -5.03
C MET A 1 -9.18 -14.37 -6.43
N TYR A 2 -10.11 -13.72 -7.13
CA TYR A 2 -9.89 -13.10 -8.45
C TYR A 2 -10.84 -11.92 -8.65
N ILE A 3 -10.56 -11.04 -9.62
CA ILE A 3 -11.49 -9.97 -10.00
C ILE A 3 -12.64 -10.60 -10.77
N LYS A 4 -13.85 -10.50 -10.24
CA LYS A 4 -15.07 -11.05 -10.85
C LYS A 4 -15.72 -10.07 -11.81
N GLN A 5 -15.70 -8.77 -11.49
CA GLN A 5 -16.36 -7.75 -12.29
C GLN A 5 -15.78 -6.37 -12.00
N VAL A 6 -15.82 -5.49 -13.00
CA VAL A 6 -15.49 -4.07 -12.85
C VAL A 6 -16.66 -3.23 -13.35
N VAL A 7 -17.01 -2.19 -12.59
CA VAL A 7 -18.11 -1.28 -12.90
C VAL A 7 -17.58 0.14 -12.97
N LEU A 8 -17.96 0.88 -14.01
CA LEU A 8 -17.43 2.18 -14.36
C LEU A 8 -18.57 3.17 -14.60
N GLU A 9 -18.44 4.41 -14.14
CA GLU A 9 -19.41 5.47 -14.43
C GLU A 9 -18.74 6.85 -14.40
N GLY A 10 -19.18 7.76 -15.27
CA GLY A 10 -18.79 9.17 -15.26
C GLY A 10 -17.50 9.54 -16.01
N PHE A 11 -16.87 8.59 -16.72
CA PHE A 11 -15.66 8.82 -17.52
C PHE A 11 -15.98 9.29 -18.94
N LYS A 12 -15.00 9.92 -19.63
CA LYS A 12 -15.14 10.42 -21.01
C LYS A 12 -15.91 9.52 -21.97
N SER A 13 -15.56 8.23 -22.06
CA SER A 13 -16.27 7.28 -22.94
C SER A 13 -17.26 6.37 -22.21
N TYR A 14 -17.39 6.49 -20.89
CA TYR A 14 -18.33 5.74 -20.05
C TYR A 14 -19.15 6.71 -19.19
N ARG A 15 -20.04 7.47 -19.84
CA ARG A 15 -20.91 8.44 -19.16
C ARG A 15 -21.87 7.73 -18.20
N GLU A 16 -22.55 6.72 -18.70
CA GLU A 16 -23.49 5.89 -17.93
C GLU A 16 -22.75 4.73 -17.28
N GLN A 17 -23.41 4.11 -16.30
CA GLN A 17 -22.86 2.95 -15.61
C GLN A 17 -22.68 1.78 -16.58
N VAL A 18 -21.43 1.35 -16.75
CA VAL A 18 -21.06 0.19 -17.56
C VAL A 18 -20.37 -0.82 -16.66
N ALA A 19 -20.92 -2.02 -16.62
CA ALA A 19 -20.32 -3.16 -15.94
C ALA A 19 -19.72 -4.11 -16.96
N THR A 20 -18.53 -4.63 -16.69
CA THR A 20 -17.96 -5.71 -17.49
C THR A 20 -18.81 -6.96 -17.31
N GLU A 21 -18.72 -7.87 -18.29
CA GLU A 21 -19.17 -9.24 -18.08
C GLU A 21 -18.40 -9.89 -16.92
N THR A 22 -18.95 -10.98 -16.39
CA THR A 22 -18.29 -11.74 -15.33
C THR A 22 -16.97 -12.30 -15.87
N LEU A 23 -15.87 -11.85 -15.29
CA LEU A 23 -14.53 -12.27 -15.69
C LEU A 23 -14.29 -13.72 -15.27
N SER A 24 -13.55 -14.43 -16.10
CA SER A 24 -13.08 -15.78 -15.82
C SER A 24 -11.98 -15.76 -14.77
N PRO A 25 -11.90 -16.74 -13.87
CA PRO A 25 -10.76 -16.91 -12.96
C PRO A 25 -9.47 -17.31 -13.68
N LYS A 26 -9.52 -17.61 -14.99
CA LYS A 26 -8.36 -18.03 -15.79
C LYS A 26 -7.80 -16.86 -16.60
N VAL A 27 -8.13 -16.81 -17.89
CA VAL A 27 -7.59 -15.84 -18.85
C VAL A 27 -8.72 -14.93 -19.30
N ASN A 28 -8.48 -13.62 -19.25
CA ASN A 28 -9.40 -12.60 -19.74
C ASN A 28 -8.67 -11.77 -20.79
N CYS A 29 -9.24 -11.68 -21.98
CA CYS A 29 -8.73 -10.81 -23.04
C CYS A 29 -9.63 -9.58 -23.10
N VAL A 30 -9.03 -8.40 -23.03
CA VAL A 30 -9.74 -7.12 -23.10
C VAL A 30 -9.30 -6.42 -24.38
N GLU A 31 -10.26 -6.04 -25.22
CA GLU A 31 -10.01 -5.35 -26.49
C GLU A 31 -10.28 -3.84 -26.39
N ASN A 32 -10.98 -3.39 -25.35
CA ASN A 32 -11.37 -1.99 -25.19
C ASN A 32 -10.25 -1.20 -24.52
N ASP A 33 -9.59 -0.31 -25.28
CA ASP A 33 -8.48 0.53 -24.84
C ASP A 33 -8.79 1.31 -23.56
N LEU A 34 -10.02 1.79 -23.37
CA LEU A 34 -10.39 2.53 -22.16
C LEU A 34 -10.54 1.60 -20.95
N LEU A 35 -11.11 0.41 -21.14
CA LEU A 35 -11.18 -0.59 -20.08
C LEU A 35 -9.78 -1.10 -19.69
N ILE A 36 -8.88 -1.26 -20.66
CA ILE A 36 -7.46 -1.56 -20.42
C ILE A 36 -6.81 -0.44 -19.62
N CYS A 37 -6.98 0.81 -20.04
CA CYS A 37 -6.43 1.97 -19.32
C CYS A 37 -6.94 2.04 -17.88
N ILE A 38 -8.24 1.83 -17.65
CA ILE A 38 -8.82 1.89 -16.32
C ILE A 38 -8.37 0.71 -15.46
N LEU A 39 -8.40 -0.52 -15.98
CA LEU A 39 -7.85 -1.69 -15.28
C LEU A 39 -6.37 -1.48 -14.95
N GLN A 40 -5.60 -0.93 -15.87
CA GLN A 40 -4.19 -0.59 -15.65
C GLN A 40 -4.02 0.48 -14.59
N LEU A 41 -4.79 1.57 -14.63
CA LEU A 41 -4.77 2.61 -13.61
C LEU A 41 -5.10 2.05 -12.23
N VAL A 42 -6.16 1.25 -12.11
CA VAL A 42 -6.61 0.72 -10.83
C VAL A 42 -5.66 -0.36 -10.29
N LEU A 43 -5.15 -1.25 -11.14
CA LEU A 43 -4.15 -2.24 -10.73
C LEU A 43 -2.81 -1.60 -10.40
N MET A 44 -2.42 -0.52 -11.10
CA MET A 44 -1.23 0.26 -10.75
C MET A 44 -1.43 1.03 -9.45
N ASP A 45 -2.61 1.60 -9.19
CA ASP A 45 -2.91 2.33 -7.95
C ASP A 45 -2.99 1.37 -6.75
N LEU A 46 -3.50 0.15 -6.95
CA LEU A 46 -3.43 -0.93 -5.96
C LEU A 46 -1.99 -1.35 -5.64
N ALA A 47 -1.08 -1.24 -6.62
CA ALA A 47 0.33 -1.58 -6.48
C ALA A 47 1.21 -0.42 -5.99
N ASN A 48 0.83 0.84 -6.24
CA ASN A 48 1.61 2.03 -5.88
C ASN A 48 1.20 2.62 -4.53
N ARG A 49 2.19 3.01 -3.74
CA ARG A 49 2.11 3.40 -2.31
C ARG A 49 1.32 4.67 -1.98
N THR A 50 0.48 5.21 -2.87
CA THR A 50 -0.19 6.50 -2.69
C THR A 50 -1.71 6.37 -2.77
N PHE A 51 -2.33 5.87 -1.70
CA PHE A 51 -3.79 5.99 -1.54
C PHE A 51 -4.19 6.59 -0.19
N SER A 52 -5.24 7.42 -0.21
CA SER A 52 -6.12 7.74 0.91
C SER A 52 -7.53 7.25 0.58
N MET A 53 -7.89 6.07 1.09
CA MET A 53 -9.24 5.55 0.99
C MET A 53 -10.12 6.31 1.99
N GLN A 54 -10.96 7.18 1.47
CA GLN A 54 -12.12 7.67 2.20
C GLN A 54 -13.35 7.02 1.56
N TYR A 55 -14.10 6.29 2.39
CA TYR A 55 -15.41 5.68 2.16
C TYR A 55 -15.45 4.28 1.53
N ALA A 56 -16.32 3.44 2.08
CA ALA A 56 -16.58 2.04 1.76
C ALA A 56 -17.44 1.87 0.48
N SER A 57 -17.18 2.71 -0.51
CA SER A 57 -17.48 2.50 -1.92
C SER A 57 -16.12 2.66 -2.60
N LEU A 58 -15.74 1.76 -3.51
CA LEU A 58 -14.58 2.01 -4.36
C LEU A 58 -14.94 3.18 -5.30
N GLN A 59 -14.89 4.41 -4.77
CA GLN A 59 -14.67 5.58 -5.57
C GLN A 59 -13.17 5.58 -5.80
N VAL A 60 -12.75 5.32 -7.04
CA VAL A 60 -11.38 5.62 -7.46
C VAL A 60 -11.21 7.13 -7.32
N ILE A 61 -10.77 7.51 -6.13
CA ILE A 61 -10.16 8.80 -5.86
C ILE A 61 -8.89 8.75 -6.71
N TYR A 62 -8.89 9.53 -7.78
CA TYR A 62 -7.71 9.80 -8.60
C TYR A 62 -6.45 9.85 -7.75
N PRO A 63 -5.29 9.37 -8.25
CA PRO A 63 -4.04 9.45 -7.50
C PRO A 63 -3.91 10.85 -6.93
N ASN A 64 -3.76 10.98 -5.60
CA ASN A 64 -3.84 12.24 -4.86
C ASN A 64 -2.89 13.36 -5.35
N ASN A 65 -2.03 13.06 -6.32
CA ASN A 65 -1.08 13.97 -6.95
C ASN A 65 -1.48 14.42 -8.36
N LEU A 66 -2.61 13.96 -8.92
CA LEU A 66 -3.07 14.44 -10.22
C LEU A 66 -3.64 15.86 -10.06
N PRO A 67 -3.12 16.87 -10.78
CA PRO A 67 -3.65 18.23 -10.76
C PRO A 67 -5.16 18.24 -11.04
N ASN A 68 -5.87 19.23 -10.46
CA ASN A 68 -7.32 19.37 -10.66
C ASN A 68 -7.71 19.43 -12.15
N GLU A 69 -6.84 19.98 -13.00
CA GLU A 69 -7.02 20.08 -14.45
C GLU A 69 -6.99 18.72 -15.14
N GLU A 70 -6.00 17.87 -14.84
CA GLU A 70 -5.92 16.50 -15.36
C GLU A 70 -7.08 15.63 -14.88
N ARG A 71 -7.57 15.88 -13.66
CA ARG A 71 -8.75 15.20 -13.12
C ARG A 71 -10.02 15.56 -13.89
N GLN A 72 -10.23 16.85 -14.17
CA GLN A 72 -11.36 17.31 -14.98
C GLN A 72 -11.28 16.76 -16.40
N ALA A 73 -10.07 16.65 -16.96
CA ALA A 73 -9.83 16.07 -18.28
C ALA A 73 -10.16 14.57 -18.39
N LEU A 74 -10.50 13.87 -17.32
CA LEU A 74 -10.93 12.45 -17.37
C LEU A 74 -12.46 12.29 -17.29
N LEU A 75 -13.16 13.34 -16.85
CA LEU A 75 -14.61 13.37 -16.73
C LEU A 75 -15.26 13.58 -18.10
N HIS A 76 -16.49 13.11 -18.23
CA HIS A 76 -17.27 13.31 -19.44
C HIS A 76 -17.67 14.78 -19.63
N GLU A 77 -17.07 15.42 -20.63
CA GLU A 77 -17.38 16.76 -21.12
C GLU A 77 -18.08 16.67 -22.48
N GLY A 78 -19.34 16.21 -22.48
CA GLY A 78 -20.18 16.13 -23.68
C GLY A 78 -21.14 17.31 -23.83
N VAL A 79 -21.83 17.38 -24.98
CA VAL A 79 -22.89 18.37 -25.23
C VAL A 79 -24.10 18.03 -24.35
N GLY A 80 -24.12 18.59 -23.13
CA GLY A 80 -25.14 18.30 -22.11
C GLY A 80 -24.64 18.59 -20.68
N HIS A 81 -25.21 17.89 -19.69
CA HIS A 81 -24.79 17.99 -18.28
C HIS A 81 -23.40 17.36 -18.08
N GLN A 82 -22.43 18.19 -17.63
CA GLN A 82 -21.14 17.71 -17.13
C GLN A 82 -21.34 16.82 -15.91
N VAL A 83 -20.57 15.73 -15.86
CA VAL A 83 -20.55 14.82 -14.71
C VAL A 83 -19.58 15.38 -13.66
N LEU A 84 -20.04 15.51 -12.41
CA LEU A 84 -19.25 16.08 -11.30
C LEU A 84 -18.27 15.08 -10.69
N SER A 85 -18.50 13.78 -10.87
CA SER A 85 -17.72 12.69 -10.28
C SER A 85 -17.75 11.43 -11.14
N ALA A 86 -16.63 10.72 -11.21
CA ALA A 86 -16.56 9.38 -11.79
C ALA A 86 -16.14 8.38 -10.71
N PHE A 87 -16.54 7.11 -10.86
CA PHE A 87 -16.11 6.05 -9.94
C PHE A 87 -15.86 4.73 -10.68
N VAL A 88 -15.05 3.88 -10.04
CA VAL A 88 -14.74 2.54 -10.52
C VAL A 88 -14.89 1.57 -9.37
N GLU A 89 -15.86 0.68 -9.44
CA GLU A 89 -16.05 -0.37 -8.46
C GLU A 89 -15.43 -1.67 -8.97
N ILE A 90 -14.69 -2.36 -8.09
CA ILE A 90 -14.15 -3.71 -8.39
C ILE A 90 -14.79 -4.71 -7.45
N VAL A 91 -15.39 -5.73 -8.05
CA VAL A 91 -15.95 -6.87 -7.33
C VAL A 91 -14.93 -8.01 -7.36
N PHE A 92 -14.48 -8.43 -6.17
CA PHE A 92 -13.61 -9.60 -6.02
C PHE A 92 -14.44 -10.83 -5.63
N ASP A 93 -14.11 -11.97 -6.22
CA ASP A 93 -14.51 -13.27 -5.69
C ASP A 93 -13.56 -13.62 -4.53
N ASN A 94 -14.10 -13.83 -3.33
CA ASN A 94 -13.37 -14.21 -2.13
C ASN A 94 -13.78 -15.60 -1.63
N SER A 95 -14.13 -16.53 -2.53
CA SER A 95 -14.59 -17.88 -2.15
C SER A 95 -13.53 -18.67 -1.36
N ASP A 96 -12.25 -18.32 -1.50
CA ASP A 96 -11.13 -18.91 -0.77
C ASP A 96 -10.84 -18.23 0.57
N ASN A 97 -11.66 -17.26 0.99
CA ASN A 97 -11.54 -16.52 2.26
C ASN A 97 -10.13 -15.94 2.51
N ARG A 98 -9.41 -15.59 1.43
CA ARG A 98 -8.07 -14.95 1.54
C ARG A 98 -8.14 -13.56 2.14
N ILE A 99 -9.27 -12.88 1.95
CA ILE A 99 -9.56 -11.60 2.56
C ILE A 99 -10.43 -11.85 3.80
N PRO A 100 -9.89 -11.71 5.02
CA PRO A 100 -10.72 -11.69 6.22
C PRO A 100 -11.55 -10.40 6.20
N ILE A 101 -12.87 -10.52 6.22
CA ILE A 101 -13.79 -9.38 6.15
C ILE A 101 -13.83 -8.70 7.53
N SER A 102 -12.76 -8.00 7.89
CA SER A 102 -12.74 -7.06 9.02
C SER A 102 -13.01 -5.67 8.48
N PHE A 103 -14.04 -4.99 9.00
CA PHE A 103 -14.37 -3.61 8.65
C PHE A 103 -13.36 -2.67 9.32
N GLY A 104 -12.17 -2.60 8.73
CA GLY A 104 -11.02 -1.90 9.24
C GLY A 104 -10.70 -0.59 8.52
N TRP A 105 -10.08 0.33 9.24
CA TRP A 105 -9.64 1.63 8.70
C TRP A 105 -8.51 1.43 7.67
N LYS A 106 -8.21 2.48 6.89
CA LYS A 106 -7.24 2.54 5.78
C LYS A 106 -5.97 1.65 5.88
N THR A 107 -5.36 1.53 7.05
CA THR A 107 -4.16 0.70 7.26
C THR A 107 -4.47 -0.80 7.20
N GLU A 108 -5.64 -1.20 7.66
CA GLU A 108 -6.10 -2.59 7.72
C GLU A 108 -6.45 -3.12 6.32
N VAL A 109 -7.11 -2.30 5.48
CA VAL A 109 -7.36 -2.62 4.06
C VAL A 109 -6.05 -2.86 3.31
N MET A 110 -5.03 -2.05 3.59
CA MET A 110 -3.72 -2.18 2.96
C MET A 110 -2.96 -3.43 3.41
N ASN A 111 -3.00 -3.75 4.70
CA ASN A 111 -2.43 -4.98 5.23
C ASN A 111 -3.16 -6.22 4.68
N LEU A 112 -4.47 -6.10 4.45
CA LEU A 112 -5.33 -7.14 3.87
C LEU A 112 -5.04 -7.37 2.39
N LEU A 113 -4.81 -6.31 1.62
CA LEU A 113 -4.36 -6.42 0.23
C LEU A 113 -2.98 -7.09 0.14
N GLU A 114 -2.07 -6.72 1.04
CA GLU A 114 -0.74 -7.34 1.13
C GLU A 114 -0.82 -8.83 1.51
N SER A 115 -1.67 -9.22 2.47
CA SER A 115 -1.90 -10.63 2.84
C SER A 115 -2.57 -11.43 1.73
N ALA A 116 -3.39 -10.79 0.90
CA ALA A 116 -4.06 -11.40 -0.23
C ALA A 116 -3.15 -11.54 -1.47
N GLY A 117 -1.92 -11.02 -1.41
CA GLY A 117 -0.89 -11.13 -2.46
C GLY A 117 -0.74 -9.89 -3.34
N PHE A 118 -1.55 -8.85 -3.12
CA PHE A 118 -1.39 -7.53 -3.73
C PHE A 118 -0.36 -6.73 -2.92
N SER A 119 0.90 -7.16 -2.98
CA SER A 119 1.97 -6.50 -2.25
C SER A 119 2.31 -5.14 -2.88
N ARG A 120 2.39 -4.11 -2.05
CA ARG A 120 2.94 -2.76 -2.36
C ARG A 120 4.40 -2.79 -2.85
N SER A 121 5.08 -3.92 -2.69
CA SER A 121 6.48 -4.12 -3.04
C SER A 121 6.67 -4.93 -4.33
N ASN A 122 5.60 -5.37 -4.99
CA ASN A 122 5.72 -6.09 -6.25
C ASN A 122 4.93 -5.38 -7.37
N PRO A 123 5.51 -4.34 -8.01
CA PRO A 123 4.85 -3.60 -9.08
C PRO A 123 4.76 -4.37 -10.41
N TYR A 124 5.28 -5.60 -10.49
CA TYR A 124 5.43 -6.35 -11.74
C TYR A 124 4.22 -7.21 -12.11
N TYR A 125 3.15 -7.17 -11.33
CA TYR A 125 1.85 -7.73 -11.75
C TYR A 125 1.23 -6.94 -12.90
N VAL A 126 1.67 -5.70 -13.14
CA VAL A 126 1.19 -4.84 -14.23
C VAL A 126 2.37 -4.38 -15.07
N VAL A 127 2.37 -4.75 -16.35
CA VAL A 127 3.38 -4.28 -17.31
C VAL A 127 2.77 -3.18 -18.16
N GLN A 128 3.35 -1.98 -18.10
CA GLN A 128 2.97 -0.88 -19.00
C GLN A 128 3.50 -1.12 -20.41
N GLN A 129 2.80 -0.57 -21.41
CA GLN A 129 3.31 -0.55 -22.77
C GLN A 129 4.71 0.08 -22.79
N GLY A 130 5.65 -0.56 -23.49
CA GLY A 130 7.06 -0.16 -23.55
C GLY A 130 7.93 -0.64 -22.39
N LYS A 131 7.37 -1.01 -21.22
CA LYS A 131 8.19 -1.53 -20.09
C LYS A 131 8.81 -2.89 -20.36
N THR A 132 8.24 -3.71 -21.24
CA THR A 132 8.80 -5.02 -21.61
C THR A 132 10.24 -4.89 -22.15
N ALA A 133 10.51 -3.87 -22.97
CA ALA A 133 11.86 -3.63 -23.48
C ALA A 133 12.84 -3.28 -22.34
N SER A 134 12.41 -2.47 -21.38
CA SER A 134 13.22 -2.12 -20.21
C SER A 134 13.56 -3.33 -19.33
N LEU A 135 12.64 -4.29 -19.18
CA LEU A 135 12.88 -5.54 -18.44
C LEU A 135 13.93 -6.41 -19.11
N ILE A 136 13.93 -6.49 -20.45
CA ILE A 136 14.90 -7.25 -21.23
C ILE A 136 16.28 -6.60 -21.17
N LEU A 137 16.33 -5.27 -21.22
CA LEU A 137 17.56 -4.47 -21.22
C LEU A 137 18.11 -4.16 -19.82
N MET A 138 17.41 -4.58 -18.76
CA MET A 138 17.75 -4.31 -17.36
C MET A 138 19.12 -4.89 -17.00
N LYS A 139 19.93 -4.14 -16.26
CA LYS A 139 21.24 -4.61 -15.77
C LYS A 139 21.07 -5.68 -14.69
N ASP A 140 22.07 -6.53 -14.51
CA ASP A 140 22.01 -7.62 -13.52
C ASP A 140 21.79 -7.12 -12.08
N SER A 141 22.34 -5.94 -11.74
CA SER A 141 22.11 -5.30 -10.43
C SER A 141 20.64 -4.90 -10.24
N GLU A 142 20.04 -4.28 -11.24
CA GLU A 142 18.63 -3.85 -11.21
C GLU A 142 17.70 -5.07 -11.21
N ARG A 143 18.07 -6.14 -11.93
CA ARG A 143 17.33 -7.41 -11.92
C ARG A 143 17.38 -8.08 -10.55
N LEU A 144 18.52 -8.01 -9.86
CA LEU A 144 18.66 -8.53 -8.50
C LEU A 144 17.79 -7.74 -7.51
N ASP A 145 17.78 -6.41 -7.60
CA ASP A 145 16.95 -5.56 -6.74
C ASP A 145 15.46 -5.86 -6.94
N LEU A 146 15.05 -6.04 -8.20
CA LEU A 146 13.73 -6.52 -8.57
C LEU A 146 13.40 -7.87 -7.89
N LEU A 147 14.28 -8.86 -7.99
CA LEU A 147 14.08 -10.16 -7.35
C LEU A 147 13.98 -10.07 -5.83
N LYS A 148 14.76 -9.18 -5.19
CA LYS A 148 14.67 -8.90 -3.75
C LYS A 148 13.33 -8.26 -3.37
N GLU A 149 12.79 -7.40 -4.23
CA GLU A 149 11.47 -6.80 -4.04
C GLU A 149 10.35 -7.85 -4.12
N ILE A 150 10.34 -8.67 -5.17
CA ILE A 150 9.36 -9.76 -5.36
C ILE A 150 9.45 -10.79 -4.23
N GLY A 151 10.67 -11.16 -3.84
CA GLY A 151 10.91 -12.12 -2.77
C GLY A 151 10.57 -11.60 -1.37
N GLY A 152 10.16 -10.33 -1.23
CA GLY A 152 9.88 -9.71 0.07
C GLY A 152 11.11 -9.49 0.94
N ALA A 153 12.32 -9.73 0.40
CA ALA A 153 13.58 -9.58 1.12
C ALA A 153 13.81 -8.13 1.55
N ARG A 154 13.35 -7.15 0.74
CA ARG A 154 13.44 -5.73 1.10
C ARG A 154 12.67 -5.40 2.38
N VAL A 155 11.46 -5.94 2.54
CA VAL A 155 10.62 -5.70 3.74
C VAL A 155 11.30 -6.30 4.98
N TYR A 156 11.92 -7.47 4.82
CA TYR A 156 12.71 -8.09 5.87
C TYR A 156 13.93 -7.22 6.25
N GLU A 157 14.71 -6.76 5.27
CA GLU A 157 15.87 -5.88 5.48
C GLU A 157 15.47 -4.55 6.18
N GLU A 158 14.36 -3.93 5.76
CA GLU A 158 13.82 -2.72 6.41
C GLU A 158 13.46 -2.96 7.88
N ARG A 159 12.70 -4.02 8.18
CA ARG A 159 12.33 -4.39 9.56
C ARG A 159 13.55 -4.75 10.41
N GLN A 160 14.53 -5.42 9.82
CA GLN A 160 15.79 -5.74 10.49
C GLN A 160 16.53 -4.46 10.86
N HIS A 161 16.64 -3.50 9.95
CA HIS A 161 17.30 -2.22 10.20
C HIS A 161 16.59 -1.41 11.30
N GLU A 162 15.26 -1.34 11.26
CA GLU A 162 14.46 -0.69 12.30
C GLU A 162 14.65 -1.36 13.67
N SER A 163 14.63 -2.70 13.71
CA SER A 163 14.85 -3.47 14.93
C SER A 163 16.23 -3.22 15.53
N LEU A 164 17.28 -3.14 14.70
CA LEU A 164 18.64 -2.82 15.14
C LEU A 164 18.73 -1.42 15.76
N LYS A 165 18.03 -0.45 15.18
CA LYS A 165 17.97 0.92 15.73
C LYS A 165 17.30 0.94 17.10
N ILE A 166 16.16 0.25 17.25
CA ILE A 166 15.46 0.13 18.54
C ILE A 166 16.36 -0.55 19.58
N MET A 167 17.13 -1.57 19.19
CA MET A 167 18.06 -2.27 20.08
C MET A 167 19.18 -1.34 20.56
N GLN A 168 19.72 -0.49 19.68
CA GLN A 168 20.74 0.49 20.05
C GLN A 168 20.19 1.53 21.04
N ASP A 169 19.00 2.07 20.75
CA ASP A 169 18.34 3.04 21.63
C ASP A 169 18.01 2.44 23.00
N THR A 170 17.55 1.18 23.03
CA THR A 170 17.32 0.44 24.27
C THR A 170 18.62 0.22 25.04
N GLY A 171 19.72 -0.07 24.35
CA GLY A 171 21.05 -0.17 24.97
C GLY A 171 21.51 1.13 25.61
N ASN A 172 21.24 2.28 24.97
CA ASN A 172 21.55 3.60 25.51
C ASN A 172 20.70 3.92 26.75
N LYS A 173 19.38 3.67 26.69
CA LYS A 173 18.49 3.81 27.85
C LYS A 173 18.92 2.92 29.02
N ARG A 174 19.33 1.67 28.74
CA ARG A 174 19.84 0.76 29.77
C ARG A 174 21.07 1.33 30.48
N LYS A 175 22.01 1.92 29.73
CA LYS A 175 23.20 2.57 30.32
C LYS A 175 22.82 3.74 31.23
N GLN A 176 21.87 4.57 30.82
CA GLN A 176 21.37 5.68 31.64
C GLN A 176 20.72 5.17 32.94
N ILE A 177 19.92 4.10 32.85
CA ILE A 177 19.29 3.48 34.02
C ILE A 177 20.37 2.96 34.98
N ILE A 178 21.40 2.28 34.48
CA ILE A 178 22.50 1.76 35.31
C ILE A 178 23.23 2.90 36.04
N GLN A 179 23.48 4.03 35.36
CA GLN A 179 24.10 5.20 35.98
C GLN A 179 23.23 5.78 37.11
N VAL A 180 21.91 5.86 36.90
CA VAL A 180 20.97 6.36 37.92
C VAL A 180 20.91 5.40 39.12
N VAL A 181 20.90 4.08 38.88
CA VAL A 181 20.90 3.07 39.95
C VAL A 181 22.17 3.18 40.78
N GLN A 182 23.35 3.29 40.16
CA GLN A 182 24.61 3.49 40.89
C GLN A 182 24.58 4.74 41.77
N TYR A 183 24.10 5.86 41.24
CA TYR A 183 23.96 7.09 42.01
C TYR A 183 23.00 6.93 43.21
N LEU A 184 21.91 6.17 43.05
CA LEU A 184 20.98 5.90 44.15
C LEU A 184 21.59 4.97 45.21
N ASP A 185 22.34 3.95 44.79
CA ASP A 185 23.04 3.03 45.71
C ASP A 185 24.10 3.77 46.54
N ASP A 186 24.87 4.66 45.91
CA ASP A 186 25.87 5.47 46.61
C ASP A 186 25.19 6.43 47.61
N LYS A 187 24.08 7.06 47.21
CA LYS A 187 23.33 7.96 48.09
C LYS A 187 22.63 7.26 49.24
N LEU A 188 22.15 6.03 49.03
CA LEU A 188 21.62 5.18 50.10
C LEU A 188 22.71 4.84 51.11
N ARG A 189 23.93 4.54 50.64
CA ARG A 189 25.06 4.27 51.53
C ARG A 189 25.43 5.48 52.39
N GLU A 190 25.49 6.68 51.79
CA GLU A 190 25.73 7.93 52.54
C GLU A 190 24.67 8.14 53.64
N LEU A 191 23.39 7.92 53.32
CA LEU A 191 22.29 8.07 54.30
C LEU A 191 22.32 7.01 55.40
N ASP A 192 22.73 5.78 55.10
CA ASP A 192 22.90 4.73 56.10
C ASP A 192 24.08 5.05 57.05
N GLU A 193 25.17 5.61 56.54
CA GLU A 193 26.31 6.08 57.34
C GLU A 193 25.91 7.26 58.26
N GLU A 194 25.22 8.27 57.74
CA GLU A 194 24.70 9.40 58.55
C GLU A 194 23.76 8.91 59.67
N LYS A 195 22.95 7.89 59.39
CA LYS A 195 22.06 7.30 60.38
C LYS A 195 22.83 6.57 61.48
N GLU A 196 23.90 5.85 61.17
CA GLU A 196 24.74 5.18 62.19
C GLU A 196 25.49 6.20 63.07
N GLU A 197 25.87 7.36 62.55
CA GLU A 197 26.51 8.41 63.37
C GLU A 197 25.54 9.14 64.31
N LEU A 198 24.24 9.10 64.03
CA LEU A 198 23.19 9.78 64.82
C LEU A 198 22.67 8.95 66.02
N TYR A 199 23.07 7.69 66.16
CA TYR A 199 22.67 6.77 67.23
C TYR A 199 23.85 6.29 68.07
#